data_AF-A0A1G0H5G6-F1
#
_entry.id   AF-A0A1G0H5G6-F1
#
_cell.length_a   1.000
_cell.length_b   1.000
_cell.length_c   1.000
_cell.angle_alpha   90.00
_cell.angle_beta   90.00
_cell.angle_gamma   90.00
#
_symmetry.space_group_name_H-M   'P 1'
#
loop_
_entity.id
_entity.type
_entity.pdbx_description
1 polymer ?
#
loop_
_entity_poly.entity_id
_entity_poly.type
_entity_poly.pdbx_seq_one_letter_code
_entity_poly.pdbx_strand_id
1 'polypeptide(L)'
;MQTRKEIISKIKPYLKKEMLAKLDKNAKWTYISIPEGKEKSDISAKISNFIENKLDHFIQLCQDVFPYFSQVDSESIGTVYPTEIAKKFIGLFHYLEDNGFPGPRAFNKPVSFWSGEAAKKKALEISTELSDSKVPSVSAMFDVCRAIHTVQQKYDNYIILLTSAVSRVFSSYALGIANIYISSEKLSESPGLTVPNNFWLAELPTVMSLHERGLISDIKIHLYNHCKQRWNKPVSLFTQEGNNIPIRRRNIHPFDVKESADRFKTPHMSAKERKQWYSSEPRPVITYGSLKRIAHEWRERTKQNRLVESNTHEIKDNKAVTTAL
;
A
#
# COMPACT_ATOMS: atom_id res chain seq x y z
N MET A 1 26.06 12.62 3.89
CA MET A 1 24.75 11.94 3.77
C MET A 1 24.57 11.62 2.29
N GLN A 2 24.30 10.38 1.91
CA GLN A 2 24.17 10.03 0.47
C GLN A 2 22.91 10.65 -0.13
N THR A 3 23.00 11.17 -1.35
CA THR A 3 21.82 11.70 -2.07
C THR A 3 20.93 10.55 -2.56
N ARG A 4 19.64 10.83 -2.82
CA ARG A 4 18.72 9.84 -3.42
C ARG A 4 19.26 9.28 -4.74
N LYS A 5 19.88 10.14 -5.56
CA LYS A 5 20.49 9.76 -6.84
C LYS A 5 21.67 8.81 -6.66
N GLU A 6 22.55 9.07 -5.69
CA GLU A 6 23.65 8.16 -5.32
C GLU A 6 23.19 6.80 -4.78
N ILE A 7 22.07 6.76 -4.07
CA ILE A 7 21.48 5.51 -3.60
C ILE A 7 20.99 4.69 -4.79
N ILE A 8 20.22 5.31 -5.69
CA ILE A 8 19.63 4.63 -6.85
C ILE A 8 20.71 4.11 -7.80
N SER A 9 21.83 4.83 -8.00
CA SER A 9 22.93 4.34 -8.84
C SER A 9 23.61 3.07 -8.32
N LYS A 10 23.44 2.73 -7.04
CA LYS A 10 24.04 1.56 -6.39
C LYS A 10 23.10 0.35 -6.31
N ILE A 11 21.84 0.45 -6.76
CA ILE A 11 20.87 -0.64 -6.57
C ILE A 11 21.09 -1.83 -7.52
N LYS A 12 21.80 -1.64 -8.64
CA LYS A 12 21.93 -2.65 -9.71
C LYS A 12 22.32 -4.04 -9.22
N PRO A 13 23.37 -4.24 -8.40
CA PRO A 13 23.78 -5.58 -8.00
C PRO A 13 22.71 -6.29 -7.15
N TYR A 14 22.05 -5.52 -6.27
CA TYR A 14 20.99 -6.03 -5.40
C TYR A 14 19.72 -6.37 -6.19
N LEU A 15 19.32 -5.48 -7.10
CA LEU A 15 18.15 -5.67 -7.95
C LEU A 15 18.35 -6.85 -8.92
N LYS A 16 19.51 -6.95 -9.58
CA LYS A 16 19.85 -8.08 -10.47
C LYS A 16 19.79 -9.40 -9.72
N LYS A 17 20.41 -9.47 -8.53
CA LYS A 17 20.40 -10.68 -7.69
C LYS A 17 18.98 -11.11 -7.31
N GLU A 18 18.17 -10.16 -6.84
CA GLU A 18 16.79 -10.44 -6.44
C GLU A 18 15.93 -10.88 -7.64
N MET A 19 16.06 -10.21 -8.79
CA MET A 19 15.34 -10.57 -10.00
C MET A 19 15.69 -11.98 -10.50
N LEU A 20 16.98 -12.33 -10.55
CA LEU A 20 17.43 -13.67 -10.94
C LEU A 20 16.93 -14.74 -9.96
N ALA A 21 16.95 -14.48 -8.65
CA ALA A 21 16.46 -15.42 -7.66
C ALA A 21 14.97 -15.73 -7.85
N LYS A 22 14.16 -14.77 -8.30
CA LYS A 22 12.71 -14.94 -8.53
C LYS A 22 12.35 -15.61 -9.86
N LEU A 23 13.32 -15.83 -10.74
CA LEU A 23 13.14 -16.69 -11.91
C LEU A 23 13.19 -18.18 -11.56
N ASP A 24 13.75 -18.55 -10.41
CA ASP A 24 13.69 -19.92 -9.92
C ASP A 24 12.23 -20.30 -9.59
N LYS A 25 11.79 -21.45 -10.14
CA LYS A 25 10.46 -22.02 -9.90
C LYS A 25 10.25 -22.42 -8.43
N ASN A 26 11.32 -22.64 -7.68
CA ASN A 26 11.28 -22.99 -6.26
C ASN A 26 11.37 -21.75 -5.36
N ALA A 27 11.52 -20.56 -5.93
CA ALA A 27 11.56 -19.34 -5.16
C ALA A 27 10.22 -19.14 -4.45
N LYS A 28 10.29 -18.79 -3.16
CA LYS A 28 9.12 -18.43 -2.35
C LYS A 28 8.29 -17.31 -2.99
N TRP A 29 8.95 -16.44 -3.73
CA TRP A 29 8.36 -15.36 -4.52
C TRP A 29 8.87 -15.50 -5.94
N THR A 30 7.97 -15.56 -6.91
CA THR A 30 8.36 -15.78 -8.30
C THR A 30 7.64 -14.82 -9.22
N TYR A 31 8.31 -14.41 -10.30
CA TYR A 31 7.67 -13.66 -11.39
C TYR A 31 6.83 -14.56 -12.30
N ILE A 32 6.74 -15.86 -12.00
CA ILE A 32 6.09 -16.86 -12.86
C ILE A 32 4.58 -16.92 -12.57
N SER A 33 3.94 -15.78 -12.37
CA SER A 33 2.48 -15.71 -12.54
C SER A 33 2.22 -15.56 -14.03
N ILE A 34 1.58 -16.57 -14.60
CA ILE A 34 1.45 -16.73 -16.05
C ILE A 34 0.07 -16.22 -16.47
N PRO A 35 -0.02 -15.17 -17.30
CA PRO A 35 -1.27 -14.77 -17.95
C PRO A 35 -1.86 -15.93 -18.77
N GLU A 36 -3.18 -15.92 -18.94
CA GLU A 36 -3.85 -16.95 -19.75
C GLU A 36 -3.29 -16.98 -21.18
N GLY A 37 -3.04 -18.18 -21.71
CA GLY A 37 -2.49 -18.36 -23.05
C GLY A 37 -1.01 -17.99 -23.22
N LYS A 38 -0.26 -17.73 -22.14
CA LYS A 38 1.20 -17.53 -22.20
C LYS A 38 1.96 -18.75 -21.71
N GLU A 39 3.14 -18.97 -22.26
CA GLU A 39 4.05 -20.01 -21.77
C GLU A 39 5.01 -19.47 -20.71
N LYS A 40 5.27 -20.29 -19.69
CA LYS A 40 6.23 -20.02 -18.63
C LYS A 40 7.63 -19.71 -19.17
N SER A 41 8.09 -20.56 -20.09
CA SER A 41 9.41 -20.48 -20.74
C SER A 41 9.62 -19.12 -21.43
N ASP A 42 8.61 -18.65 -22.15
CA ASP A 42 8.64 -17.35 -22.85
C ASP A 42 8.76 -16.18 -21.87
N ILE A 43 7.95 -16.17 -20.80
CA ILE A 43 8.01 -15.11 -19.77
C ILE A 43 9.39 -15.11 -19.09
N SER A 44 9.87 -16.28 -18.66
CA SER A 44 11.19 -16.40 -18.04
C SER A 44 12.32 -15.95 -18.97
N ALA A 45 12.27 -16.30 -20.25
CA ALA A 45 13.27 -15.88 -21.23
C ALA A 45 13.27 -14.35 -21.44
N LYS A 46 12.08 -13.73 -21.54
CA LYS A 46 11.95 -12.28 -21.68
C LYS A 46 12.47 -11.52 -20.46
N ILE A 47 12.14 -11.99 -19.25
CA ILE A 47 12.66 -11.39 -18.02
C ILE A 47 14.18 -11.57 -17.91
N SER A 48 14.72 -12.74 -18.23
CA SER A 48 16.19 -12.95 -18.30
C SER A 48 16.86 -11.97 -19.27
N ASN A 49 16.28 -11.81 -20.46
CA ASN A 49 16.77 -10.85 -21.45
C ASN A 49 16.72 -9.40 -20.93
N PHE A 50 15.66 -9.01 -20.20
CA PHE A 50 15.61 -7.70 -19.55
C PHE A 50 16.74 -7.51 -18.53
N ILE A 51 16.97 -8.50 -17.67
CA ILE A 51 17.98 -8.42 -16.60
C ILE A 51 19.38 -8.21 -17.20
N GLU A 52 19.68 -8.88 -18.31
CA GLU A 52 20.99 -8.77 -18.96
C GLU A 52 21.12 -7.51 -19.83
N ASN A 53 20.07 -7.15 -20.57
CA ASN A 53 20.20 -6.18 -21.67
C ASN A 53 19.47 -4.84 -21.44
N LYS A 54 18.57 -4.75 -20.46
CA LYS A 54 17.68 -3.57 -20.26
C LYS A 54 17.70 -2.99 -18.85
N LEU A 55 18.28 -3.71 -17.90
CA LEU A 55 18.31 -3.31 -16.48
C LEU A 55 18.99 -1.96 -16.26
N ASP A 56 20.08 -1.66 -16.98
CA ASP A 56 20.77 -0.38 -16.86
C ASP A 56 19.90 0.80 -17.29
N HIS A 57 19.19 0.66 -18.41
CA HIS A 57 18.27 1.68 -18.88
C HIS A 57 17.10 1.86 -17.90
N PHE A 58 16.56 0.76 -17.36
CA PHE A 58 15.51 0.85 -16.34
C PHE A 58 15.96 1.58 -15.07
N ILE A 59 17.19 1.34 -14.63
CA ILE A 59 17.78 2.05 -13.48
C ILE A 59 17.96 3.53 -13.82
N GLN A 60 18.36 3.88 -15.04
CA GLN A 60 18.42 5.28 -15.48
C GLN A 60 17.05 5.96 -15.38
N LEU A 61 15.98 5.31 -15.87
CA LEU A 61 14.62 5.83 -15.73
C LEU A 61 14.23 6.02 -14.25
N CYS A 62 14.62 5.10 -13.37
CA CYS A 62 14.40 5.25 -11.93
C CYS A 62 15.15 6.45 -11.34
N GLN A 63 16.38 6.73 -11.82
CA GLN A 63 17.16 7.91 -11.40
C GLN A 63 16.53 9.23 -11.85
N ASP A 64 15.82 9.22 -12.98
CA ASP A 64 15.15 10.42 -13.50
C ASP A 64 13.84 10.73 -12.76
N VAL A 65 13.23 9.71 -12.14
CA VAL A 65 11.92 9.83 -11.47
C VAL A 65 12.05 9.96 -9.95
N PHE A 66 12.69 8.99 -9.29
CA PHE A 66 12.55 8.85 -7.84
C PHE A 66 13.13 9.98 -6.99
N PRO A 67 14.28 10.62 -7.34
CA PRO A 67 14.83 11.70 -6.52
C PRO A 67 13.84 12.84 -6.29
N TYR A 68 13.00 13.12 -7.30
CA TYR A 68 12.03 14.21 -7.33
C TYR A 68 10.62 13.78 -6.92
N PHE A 69 10.40 12.48 -6.72
CA PHE A 69 9.09 11.93 -6.38
C PHE A 69 8.66 12.36 -4.97
N SER A 70 7.45 12.91 -4.87
CA SER A 70 6.89 13.48 -3.66
C SER A 70 5.61 12.77 -3.20
N GLN A 71 5.11 13.14 -2.01
CA GLN A 71 3.83 12.66 -1.49
C GLN A 71 2.67 13.04 -2.42
N VAL A 72 2.68 14.26 -2.98
CA VAL A 72 1.64 14.73 -3.91
C VAL A 72 1.60 13.87 -5.17
N ASP A 73 2.78 13.51 -5.70
CA ASP A 73 2.86 12.62 -6.87
C ASP A 73 2.26 11.25 -6.56
N SER A 74 2.62 10.65 -5.41
CA SER A 74 2.05 9.40 -4.94
C SER A 74 0.53 9.46 -4.80
N GLU A 75 0.01 10.50 -4.13
CA GLU A 75 -1.42 10.67 -3.89
C GLU A 75 -2.23 10.90 -5.16
N SER A 76 -1.62 11.47 -6.20
CA SER A 76 -2.25 11.67 -7.51
C SER A 76 -2.45 10.38 -8.31
N ILE A 77 -1.74 9.28 -7.98
CA ILE A 77 -1.88 7.98 -8.65
C ILE A 77 -3.27 7.39 -8.40
N GLY A 78 -3.95 7.00 -9.49
CA GLY A 78 -5.31 6.46 -9.46
C GLY A 78 -6.42 7.52 -9.49
N THR A 79 -6.05 8.80 -9.50
CA THR A 79 -6.98 9.91 -9.71
C THR A 79 -7.20 10.20 -11.21
N VAL A 80 -8.10 11.13 -11.52
CA VAL A 80 -8.31 11.63 -12.89
C VAL A 80 -7.19 12.59 -13.37
N TYR A 81 -6.39 13.14 -12.45
CA TYR A 81 -5.37 14.16 -12.74
C TYR A 81 -4.03 13.78 -12.08
N PRO A 82 -3.34 12.72 -12.55
CA PRO A 82 -2.00 12.40 -12.06
C PRO A 82 -1.01 13.52 -12.42
N THR A 83 -0.06 13.82 -11.52
CA THR A 83 1.03 14.76 -11.80
C THR A 83 1.96 14.23 -12.90
N GLU A 84 2.78 15.10 -13.50
CA GLU A 84 3.75 14.67 -14.51
C GLU A 84 4.78 13.67 -13.97
N ILE A 85 5.22 13.85 -12.73
CA ILE A 85 6.14 12.92 -12.08
C ILE A 85 5.44 11.59 -11.75
N ALA A 86 4.16 11.62 -11.35
CA ALA A 86 3.36 10.40 -11.19
C ALA A 86 3.17 9.64 -12.50
N LYS A 87 2.94 10.34 -13.62
CA LYS A 87 2.88 9.71 -14.96
C LYS A 87 4.19 9.03 -15.33
N LYS A 88 5.33 9.68 -15.07
CA LYS A 88 6.66 9.06 -15.29
C LYS A 88 6.88 7.83 -14.40
N PHE A 89 6.44 7.89 -13.13
CA PHE A 89 6.49 6.74 -12.23
C PHE A 89 5.63 5.57 -12.72
N ILE A 90 4.42 5.83 -13.20
CA ILE A 90 3.56 4.83 -13.85
C ILE A 90 4.25 4.29 -15.11
N GLY A 91 4.94 5.14 -15.87
CA GLY A 91 5.74 4.76 -17.05
C GLY A 91 6.81 3.71 -16.76
N LEU A 92 7.34 3.63 -15.53
CA LEU A 92 8.27 2.56 -15.14
C LEU A 92 7.60 1.17 -15.19
N PHE A 93 6.31 1.08 -14.84
CA PHE A 93 5.55 -0.17 -14.93
C PHE A 93 5.31 -0.55 -16.38
N HIS A 94 4.91 0.41 -17.22
CA HIS A 94 4.75 0.17 -18.66
C HIS A 94 6.07 -0.29 -19.30
N TYR A 95 7.20 0.33 -18.93
CA TYR A 95 8.51 -0.11 -19.41
C TYR A 95 8.82 -1.56 -19.01
N LEU A 96 8.49 -1.98 -17.79
CA LEU A 96 8.63 -3.37 -17.36
C LEU A 96 7.71 -4.31 -18.17
N GLU A 97 6.46 -3.88 -18.40
CA GLU A 97 5.46 -4.64 -19.16
C GLU A 97 5.88 -4.87 -20.61
N ASP A 98 6.33 -3.82 -21.29
CA ASP A 98 6.84 -3.85 -22.66
C ASP A 98 8.10 -4.73 -22.79
N ASN A 99 8.84 -4.92 -21.69
CA ASN A 99 10.06 -5.71 -21.65
C ASN A 99 9.91 -7.04 -20.89
N GLY A 100 8.69 -7.58 -20.81
CA GLY A 100 8.48 -8.98 -20.46
C GLY A 100 8.02 -9.27 -19.04
N PHE A 101 7.70 -8.27 -18.23
CA PHE A 101 7.06 -8.44 -16.94
C PHE A 101 5.55 -8.22 -17.06
N PRO A 102 4.71 -9.26 -17.16
CA PRO A 102 3.25 -9.07 -17.26
C PRO A 102 2.68 -8.11 -16.21
N GLY A 103 1.83 -7.19 -16.67
CA GLY A 103 1.11 -6.23 -15.84
C GLY A 103 -0.25 -6.75 -15.37
N PRO A 104 -0.96 -6.00 -14.50
CA PRO A 104 -2.27 -6.40 -13.99
C PRO A 104 -3.28 -6.69 -15.10
N ARG A 105 -3.26 -5.88 -16.18
CA ARG A 105 -4.17 -6.02 -17.32
C ARG A 105 -4.01 -7.33 -18.09
N ALA A 106 -2.85 -7.98 -18.01
CA ALA A 106 -2.61 -9.24 -18.72
C ALA A 106 -3.41 -10.42 -18.12
N PHE A 107 -3.87 -10.32 -16.87
CA PHE A 107 -4.48 -11.46 -16.16
C PHE A 107 -6.00 -11.51 -16.23
N ASN A 108 -6.67 -10.42 -16.65
CA ASN A 108 -8.13 -10.29 -16.69
C ASN A 108 -8.86 -10.83 -15.43
N LYS A 109 -8.33 -10.52 -14.25
CA LYS A 109 -8.85 -10.98 -12.95
C LYS A 109 -9.17 -9.80 -12.03
N PRO A 110 -10.19 -9.92 -11.18
CA PRO A 110 -10.45 -8.94 -10.13
C PRO A 110 -9.24 -8.84 -9.18
N VAL A 111 -8.97 -7.62 -8.73
CA VAL A 111 -7.87 -7.33 -7.81
C VAL A 111 -8.27 -7.66 -6.37
N SER A 112 -7.32 -8.24 -5.64
CA SER A 112 -7.43 -8.56 -4.22
C SER A 112 -6.28 -7.96 -3.42
N PHE A 113 -6.60 -7.56 -2.19
CA PHE A 113 -5.67 -6.96 -1.24
C PHE A 113 -5.59 -7.81 0.02
N TRP A 114 -4.52 -7.65 0.79
CA TRP A 114 -4.32 -8.45 2.00
C TRP A 114 -3.59 -7.70 3.12
N SER A 115 -3.92 -8.04 4.36
CA SER A 115 -3.20 -7.58 5.55
C SER A 115 -3.11 -8.67 6.61
N GLY A 116 -1.87 -8.99 7.02
CA GLY A 116 -1.56 -10.08 7.95
C GLY A 116 -1.24 -11.41 7.24
N GLU A 117 -0.67 -12.35 8.00
CA GLU A 117 -0.05 -13.56 7.42
C GLU A 117 -1.08 -14.56 6.86
N ALA A 118 -2.21 -14.77 7.53
CA ALA A 118 -3.24 -15.67 7.00
C ALA A 118 -3.93 -15.07 5.76
N ALA A 119 -4.12 -13.75 5.74
CA ALA A 119 -4.63 -13.04 4.57
C ALA A 119 -3.68 -13.14 3.37
N LYS A 120 -2.38 -12.94 3.60
CA LYS A 120 -1.35 -13.14 2.58
C LYS A 120 -1.38 -14.54 1.99
N LYS A 121 -1.44 -15.57 2.85
CA LYS A 121 -1.57 -16.97 2.42
C LYS A 121 -2.82 -17.16 1.54
N LYS A 122 -3.96 -16.64 1.98
CA LYS A 122 -5.21 -16.72 1.23
C LYS A 122 -5.12 -16.03 -0.14
N ALA A 123 -4.57 -14.82 -0.19
CA ALA A 123 -4.37 -14.07 -1.43
C ALA A 123 -3.44 -14.80 -2.41
N LEU A 124 -2.45 -15.55 -1.92
CA LEU A 124 -1.58 -16.39 -2.73
C LEU A 124 -2.30 -17.66 -3.24
N GLU A 125 -3.20 -18.25 -2.47
CA GLU A 125 -3.92 -19.48 -2.84
C GLU A 125 -5.06 -19.25 -3.85
N ILE A 126 -5.74 -18.10 -3.82
CA ILE A 126 -6.89 -17.84 -4.69
C ILE A 126 -6.45 -17.66 -6.15
N SER A 127 -6.85 -18.56 -7.05
CA SER A 127 -6.50 -18.48 -8.47
C SER A 127 -7.39 -17.53 -9.29
N THR A 128 -8.58 -17.20 -8.78
CA THR A 128 -9.59 -16.36 -9.46
C THR A 128 -9.39 -14.86 -9.25
N GLU A 129 -8.47 -14.47 -8.38
CA GLU A 129 -8.19 -13.08 -8.01
C GLU A 129 -6.70 -12.80 -8.17
N LEU A 130 -6.36 -11.52 -8.38
CA LEU A 130 -5.00 -11.05 -8.57
C LEU A 130 -4.53 -10.30 -7.33
N SER A 131 -3.47 -10.78 -6.67
CA SER A 131 -2.78 -10.03 -5.63
C SER A 131 -1.53 -9.34 -6.19
N ASP A 132 -1.04 -8.31 -5.51
CA ASP A 132 0.17 -7.58 -5.86
C ASP A 132 1.37 -8.50 -6.11
N SER A 133 1.53 -9.52 -5.28
CA SER A 133 2.58 -10.53 -5.38
C SER A 133 2.48 -11.44 -6.61
N LYS A 134 1.32 -11.48 -7.27
CA LYS A 134 1.06 -12.27 -8.49
C LYS A 134 1.20 -11.46 -9.76
N VAL A 135 1.58 -10.18 -9.67
CA VAL A 135 1.82 -9.34 -10.84
C VAL A 135 3.32 -9.09 -10.99
N PRO A 136 3.96 -9.66 -12.04
CA PRO A 136 5.39 -9.52 -12.25
C PRO A 136 5.90 -8.08 -12.26
N SER A 137 5.24 -7.15 -12.97
CA SER A 137 5.67 -5.74 -13.01
C SER A 137 5.60 -5.05 -11.65
N VAL A 138 4.54 -5.32 -10.87
CA VAL A 138 4.37 -4.81 -9.50
C VAL A 138 5.40 -5.41 -8.54
N SER A 139 5.63 -6.72 -8.62
CA SER A 139 6.65 -7.38 -7.80
C SER A 139 8.05 -6.82 -8.10
N ALA A 140 8.38 -6.58 -9.37
CA ALA A 140 9.65 -6.00 -9.77
C ALA A 140 9.83 -4.57 -9.21
N MET A 141 8.78 -3.74 -9.21
CA MET A 141 8.83 -2.42 -8.57
C MET A 141 9.01 -2.49 -7.04
N PHE A 142 8.47 -3.51 -6.38
CA PHE A 142 8.81 -3.78 -4.97
C PHE A 142 10.25 -4.26 -4.78
N ASP A 143 10.85 -4.95 -5.76
CA ASP A 143 12.27 -5.32 -5.73
C ASP A 143 13.18 -4.10 -5.82
N VAL A 144 12.80 -3.10 -6.61
CA VAL A 144 13.48 -1.80 -6.63
C VAL A 144 13.46 -1.15 -5.25
N CYS A 145 12.31 -1.13 -4.58
CA CYS A 145 12.20 -0.61 -3.21
C CYS A 145 13.07 -1.40 -2.20
N ARG A 146 13.13 -2.73 -2.32
CA ARG A 146 14.00 -3.58 -1.49
C ARG A 146 15.49 -3.34 -1.75
N ALA A 147 15.87 -3.11 -3.01
CA ALA A 147 17.25 -2.83 -3.38
C ALA A 147 17.70 -1.46 -2.82
N ILE A 148 16.83 -0.44 -2.90
CA ILE A 148 17.03 0.86 -2.25
C ILE A 148 17.22 0.69 -0.73
N HIS A 149 16.32 -0.06 -0.07
CA HIS A 149 16.43 -0.36 1.36
C HIS A 149 17.76 -1.03 1.71
N THR A 150 18.21 -1.98 0.90
CA THR A 150 19.49 -2.68 1.10
C THR A 150 20.68 -1.72 0.98
N VAL A 151 20.66 -0.78 0.05
CA VAL A 151 21.72 0.23 -0.07
C VAL A 151 21.70 1.20 1.13
N GLN A 152 20.51 1.64 1.55
CA GLN A 152 20.36 2.60 2.65
C GLN A 152 20.56 2.00 4.04
N GLN A 153 20.40 0.68 4.19
CA GLN A 153 20.42 -0.04 5.48
C GLN A 153 19.38 0.50 6.49
N LYS A 154 18.34 1.15 6.00
CA LYS A 154 17.29 1.77 6.82
C LYS A 154 15.98 1.85 6.06
N TYR A 155 14.89 1.45 6.71
CA TYR A 155 13.52 1.61 6.20
C TYR A 155 12.96 2.97 6.65
N ASP A 156 12.98 3.97 5.76
CA ASP A 156 12.63 5.36 6.06
C ASP A 156 11.33 5.82 5.36
N ASN A 157 10.96 7.10 5.55
CA ASN A 157 9.78 7.70 4.94
C ASN A 157 9.82 7.68 3.41
N TYR A 158 11.01 7.66 2.81
CA TYR A 158 11.16 7.62 1.36
C TYR A 158 10.84 6.24 0.81
N ILE A 159 11.27 5.16 1.48
CA ILE A 159 10.85 3.80 1.10
C ILE A 159 9.35 3.59 1.35
N ILE A 160 8.80 4.15 2.43
CA ILE A 160 7.34 4.12 2.69
C ILE A 160 6.59 4.82 1.55
N LEU A 161 7.07 5.99 1.11
CA LEU A 161 6.50 6.72 -0.02
C LEU A 161 6.49 5.88 -1.31
N LEU A 162 7.63 5.30 -1.68
CA LEU A 162 7.76 4.51 -2.91
C LEU A 162 6.91 3.23 -2.86
N THR A 163 6.96 2.49 -1.74
CA THR A 163 6.15 1.27 -1.59
C THR A 163 4.66 1.57 -1.59
N SER A 164 4.23 2.70 -1.01
CA SER A 164 2.86 3.17 -1.09
C SER A 164 2.47 3.53 -2.53
N ALA A 165 3.36 4.19 -3.28
CA ALA A 165 3.12 4.52 -4.69
C ALA A 165 2.97 3.26 -5.56
N VAL A 166 3.79 2.23 -5.34
CA VAL A 166 3.63 0.92 -6.02
C VAL A 166 2.26 0.30 -5.72
N SER A 167 1.87 0.28 -4.45
CA SER A 167 0.53 -0.19 -4.02
C SER A 167 -0.60 0.62 -4.68
N ARG A 168 -0.46 1.94 -4.85
CA ARG A 168 -1.45 2.79 -5.55
C ARG A 168 -1.55 2.47 -7.03
N VAL A 169 -0.42 2.25 -7.71
CA VAL A 169 -0.43 1.84 -9.12
C VAL A 169 -1.18 0.52 -9.27
N PHE A 170 -0.85 -0.49 -8.46
CA PHE A 170 -1.58 -1.76 -8.47
C PHE A 170 -3.08 -1.58 -8.20
N SER A 171 -3.44 -0.80 -7.18
CA SER A 171 -4.83 -0.53 -6.80
C SER A 171 -5.63 0.17 -7.89
N SER A 172 -4.98 0.99 -8.72
CA SER A 172 -5.63 1.72 -9.82
C SER A 172 -6.21 0.82 -10.91
N TYR A 173 -5.82 -0.46 -10.95
CA TYR A 173 -6.35 -1.46 -11.87
C TYR A 173 -7.55 -2.23 -11.31
N ALA A 174 -7.99 -1.94 -10.08
CA ALA A 174 -9.16 -2.58 -9.51
C ALA A 174 -10.45 -2.12 -10.22
N LEU A 175 -11.29 -3.08 -10.61
CA LEU A 175 -12.58 -2.87 -11.27
C LEU A 175 -13.62 -3.82 -10.68
N GLY A 176 -14.90 -3.43 -10.76
CA GLY A 176 -16.00 -4.30 -10.33
C GLY A 176 -16.11 -4.42 -8.82
N ILE A 177 -15.46 -5.40 -8.19
CA ILE A 177 -15.46 -5.59 -6.73
C ILE A 177 -14.03 -5.73 -6.24
N ALA A 178 -13.65 -4.95 -5.24
CA ALA A 178 -12.38 -5.10 -4.55
C ALA A 178 -12.53 -6.04 -3.35
N ASN A 179 -11.79 -7.16 -3.35
CA ASN A 179 -11.74 -8.09 -2.21
C ASN A 179 -10.54 -7.78 -1.32
N ILE A 180 -10.77 -7.66 -0.02
CA ILE A 180 -9.72 -7.35 0.97
C ILE A 180 -9.71 -8.41 2.05
N TYR A 181 -8.62 -9.16 2.13
CA TYR A 181 -8.41 -10.18 3.14
C TYR A 181 -7.67 -9.61 4.34
N ILE A 182 -8.20 -9.80 5.54
CA ILE A 182 -7.59 -9.28 6.77
C ILE A 182 -7.50 -10.38 7.81
N SER A 183 -6.31 -10.52 8.37
CA SER A 183 -6.03 -11.38 9.51
C SER A 183 -5.28 -10.58 10.56
N SER A 184 -5.56 -10.86 11.84
CA SER A 184 -4.80 -10.23 12.91
C SER A 184 -3.40 -10.83 12.96
N GLU A 185 -2.40 -10.01 13.24
CA GLU A 185 -1.09 -10.53 13.63
C GLU A 185 -1.09 -11.03 15.08
N LYS A 186 -2.15 -10.78 15.87
CA LYS A 186 -2.23 -11.12 17.29
C LYS A 186 -3.44 -12.01 17.57
N LEU A 187 -3.23 -13.16 18.21
CA LEU A 187 -4.29 -14.17 18.42
C LEU A 187 -5.35 -13.70 19.41
N SER A 188 -4.98 -12.87 20.39
CA SER A 188 -5.90 -12.26 21.35
C SER A 188 -6.81 -11.18 20.77
N GLU A 189 -6.65 -10.82 19.49
CA GLU A 189 -7.42 -9.77 18.83
C GLU A 189 -8.45 -10.34 17.86
N SER A 190 -9.64 -9.76 17.86
CA SER A 190 -10.59 -9.96 16.77
C SER A 190 -10.00 -9.44 15.45
N PRO A 191 -10.26 -10.10 14.31
CA PRO A 191 -9.74 -9.65 13.02
C PRO A 191 -10.23 -8.24 12.70
N GLY A 192 -9.32 -7.43 12.17
CA GLY A 192 -9.59 -6.04 11.83
C GLY A 192 -8.36 -5.35 11.25
N LEU A 193 -8.57 -4.12 10.79
CA LEU A 193 -7.53 -3.30 10.15
C LEU A 193 -6.45 -2.92 11.17
N THR A 194 -5.19 -3.10 10.79
CA THR A 194 -4.04 -2.62 11.59
C THR A 194 -3.38 -1.46 10.85
N VAL A 195 -3.23 -0.31 11.51
CA VAL A 195 -2.73 0.94 10.89
C VAL A 195 -1.48 1.46 11.61
N PRO A 196 -0.50 2.07 10.91
CA PRO A 196 -0.43 2.21 9.45
C PRO A 196 0.07 0.94 8.76
N ASN A 197 -0.36 0.73 7.52
CA ASN A 197 0.20 -0.24 6.56
C ASN A 197 -0.09 0.25 5.12
N ASN A 198 0.47 -0.42 4.10
CA ASN A 198 0.27 -0.02 2.70
C ASN A 198 -1.21 -0.02 2.29
N PHE A 199 -1.97 -1.02 2.73
CA PHE A 199 -3.41 -1.08 2.47
C PHE A 199 -4.12 0.18 2.98
N TRP A 200 -3.87 0.58 4.22
CA TRP A 200 -4.50 1.74 4.85
C TRP A 200 -4.04 3.07 4.25
N LEU A 201 -2.74 3.22 3.99
CA LEU A 201 -2.16 4.49 3.55
C LEU A 201 -2.31 4.75 2.04
N ALA A 202 -2.44 3.68 1.26
CA ALA A 202 -2.26 3.74 -0.18
C ALA A 202 -3.42 3.06 -0.92
N GLU A 203 -3.67 1.78 -0.66
CA GLU A 203 -4.61 0.98 -1.45
C GLU A 203 -6.06 1.38 -1.18
N LEU A 204 -6.43 1.50 0.10
CA LEU A 204 -7.77 1.88 0.55
C LEU A 204 -8.19 3.25 -0.01
N PRO A 205 -7.40 4.34 0.11
CA PRO A 205 -7.73 5.61 -0.54
C PRO A 205 -7.95 5.49 -2.05
N THR A 206 -7.12 4.72 -2.77
CA THR A 206 -7.27 4.54 -4.21
C THR A 206 -8.57 3.79 -4.54
N VAL A 207 -8.88 2.67 -3.87
CA VAL A 207 -10.13 1.93 -4.15
C VAL A 207 -11.38 2.70 -3.75
N MET A 208 -11.30 3.53 -2.70
CA MET A 208 -12.38 4.44 -2.33
C MET A 208 -12.63 5.48 -3.44
N SER A 209 -11.58 6.07 -4.00
CA SER A 209 -11.71 7.00 -5.13
C SER A 209 -12.27 6.32 -6.40
N LEU A 210 -11.86 5.07 -6.68
CA LEU A 210 -12.43 4.29 -7.78
C LEU A 210 -13.90 3.96 -7.57
N HIS A 211 -14.31 3.68 -6.33
CA HIS A 211 -15.72 3.49 -5.97
C HIS A 211 -16.53 4.79 -6.15
N GLU A 212 -16.03 5.93 -5.70
CA GLU A 212 -16.68 7.24 -5.91
C GLU A 212 -16.88 7.56 -7.39
N ARG A 213 -15.99 7.07 -8.26
CA ARG A 213 -16.07 7.19 -9.73
C ARG A 213 -16.94 6.14 -10.41
N GLY A 214 -17.52 5.20 -9.65
CA GLY A 214 -18.34 4.11 -10.18
C GLY A 214 -17.57 3.01 -10.93
N LEU A 215 -16.23 2.98 -10.83
CA LEU A 215 -15.40 1.92 -11.44
C LEU A 215 -15.39 0.62 -10.60
N ILE A 216 -15.63 0.78 -9.30
CA ILE A 216 -15.82 -0.31 -8.34
C ILE A 216 -17.22 -0.15 -7.75
N SER A 217 -17.99 -1.23 -7.78
CA SER A 217 -19.35 -1.33 -7.22
C SER A 217 -19.38 -1.60 -5.71
N ASP A 218 -18.35 -2.27 -5.17
CA ASP A 218 -18.29 -2.60 -3.73
C ASP A 218 -16.85 -2.90 -3.27
N ILE A 219 -16.61 -2.71 -1.98
CA ILE A 219 -15.36 -3.02 -1.28
C ILE A 219 -15.67 -4.07 -0.22
N LYS A 220 -15.32 -5.34 -0.50
CA LYS A 220 -15.65 -6.49 0.35
C LYS A 220 -14.50 -6.84 1.28
N ILE A 221 -14.77 -6.81 2.57
CA ILE A 221 -13.82 -7.16 3.62
C ILE A 221 -14.05 -8.59 4.09
N HIS A 222 -13.03 -9.43 3.93
CA HIS A 222 -12.97 -10.80 4.43
C HIS A 222 -12.13 -10.83 5.69
N LEU A 223 -12.71 -11.24 6.81
CA LEU A 223 -12.04 -11.27 8.12
C LEU A 223 -11.72 -12.71 8.54
N TYR A 224 -10.46 -13.00 8.88
CA TYR A 224 -10.04 -14.32 9.35
C TYR A 224 -10.24 -14.49 10.85
N ASN A 225 -11.11 -15.41 11.25
CA ASN A 225 -11.33 -15.73 12.66
C ASN A 225 -10.32 -16.79 13.12
N HIS A 226 -9.30 -16.37 13.87
CA HIS A 226 -8.26 -17.27 14.38
C HIS A 226 -8.81 -18.32 15.36
N CYS A 227 -9.79 -17.99 16.20
CA CYS A 227 -10.39 -18.93 17.15
C CYS A 227 -11.14 -20.07 16.45
N LYS A 228 -11.82 -19.75 15.34
CA LYS A 228 -12.59 -20.72 14.53
C LYS A 228 -11.82 -21.28 13.33
N GLN A 229 -10.57 -20.86 13.15
CA GLN A 229 -9.70 -21.18 12.01
C GLN A 229 -10.40 -21.08 10.64
N ARG A 230 -11.21 -20.04 10.44
CA ARG A 230 -12.01 -19.89 9.22
C ARG A 230 -12.20 -18.44 8.82
N TRP A 231 -12.44 -18.22 7.53
CA TRP A 231 -12.87 -16.93 7.01
C TRP A 231 -14.34 -16.69 7.35
N ASN A 232 -14.65 -15.50 7.86
CA ASN A 232 -16.03 -15.05 8.00
C ASN A 232 -16.62 -14.75 6.62
N LYS A 233 -17.96 -14.67 6.53
CA LYS A 233 -18.61 -14.15 5.32
C LYS A 233 -18.10 -12.73 5.02
N PRO A 234 -17.88 -12.38 3.74
CA PRO A 234 -17.47 -11.04 3.37
C PRO A 234 -18.53 -10.02 3.77
N VAL A 235 -18.08 -8.87 4.26
CA VAL A 235 -18.94 -7.71 4.57
C VAL A 235 -18.57 -6.55 3.65
N SER A 236 -19.57 -5.85 3.13
CA SER A 236 -19.31 -4.61 2.39
C SER A 236 -18.84 -3.53 3.37
N LEU A 237 -17.80 -2.78 3.01
CA LEU A 237 -17.29 -1.65 3.80
C LEU A 237 -18.34 -0.54 4.00
N PHE A 238 -19.39 -0.52 3.18
CA PHE A 238 -20.44 0.51 3.18
C PHE A 238 -21.69 0.13 4.00
N THR A 239 -21.70 -1.05 4.61
CA THR A 239 -22.82 -1.54 5.44
C THR A 239 -22.65 -1.21 6.93
N GLN A 240 -23.68 -1.45 7.74
CA GLN A 240 -23.59 -1.32 9.20
C GLN A 240 -22.54 -2.29 9.78
N GLU A 241 -22.46 -3.51 9.26
CA GLU A 241 -21.45 -4.49 9.61
C GLU A 241 -20.05 -4.00 9.23
N GLY A 242 -19.90 -3.38 8.06
CA GLY A 242 -18.66 -2.73 7.63
C GLY A 242 -18.20 -1.62 8.59
N ASN A 243 -19.13 -0.81 9.08
CA ASN A 243 -18.85 0.23 10.08
C ASN A 243 -18.37 -0.34 11.42
N ASN A 244 -18.67 -1.61 11.73
CA ASN A 244 -18.24 -2.27 12.95
C ASN A 244 -16.87 -2.95 12.84
N ILE A 245 -16.20 -2.88 11.68
CA ILE A 245 -14.87 -3.47 11.49
C ILE A 245 -13.88 -2.82 12.48
N PRO A 246 -13.16 -3.62 13.29
CA PRO A 246 -12.14 -3.11 14.21
C PRO A 246 -10.96 -2.48 13.47
N ILE A 247 -10.44 -1.39 14.04
CA ILE A 247 -9.20 -0.72 13.63
C ILE A 247 -8.29 -0.61 14.85
N ARG A 248 -7.04 -1.00 14.67
CA ARG A 248 -6.01 -1.00 15.72
C ARG A 248 -4.75 -0.32 15.23
N ARG A 249 -4.07 0.38 16.13
CA ARG A 249 -2.74 0.93 15.85
C ARG A 249 -1.69 -0.17 15.89
N ARG A 250 -0.71 -0.13 14.99
CA ARG A 250 0.47 -1.01 14.99
C ARG A 250 1.45 -0.59 16.08
N ASN A 251 1.59 0.72 16.26
CA ASN A 251 2.58 1.34 17.13
C ASN A 251 1.90 1.99 18.35
N ILE A 252 2.66 2.02 19.45
CA ILE A 252 2.32 2.77 20.65
C ILE A 252 2.25 4.27 20.33
N HIS A 253 1.31 4.98 20.97
CA HIS A 253 1.16 6.43 20.90
C HIS A 253 1.75 7.05 22.17
N PRO A 254 2.30 8.28 22.10
CA PRO A 254 2.76 9.00 23.29
C PRO A 254 1.73 9.20 24.42
N PHE A 255 0.45 8.96 24.16
CA PHE A 255 -0.64 9.07 25.14
C PHE A 255 -1.10 7.69 25.67
N ASP A 256 -0.51 6.60 25.18
CA ASP A 256 -0.78 5.28 25.75
C ASP A 256 -0.05 5.14 27.09
N VAL A 257 -0.69 4.48 28.05
CA VAL A 257 -0.10 4.18 29.36
C VAL A 257 1.04 3.17 29.19
N LYS A 258 2.12 3.31 29.98
CA LYS A 258 3.35 2.50 29.84
C LYS A 258 3.07 1.00 29.98
N GLU A 259 2.10 0.64 30.80
CA GLU A 259 1.64 -0.72 31.08
C GLU A 259 1.03 -1.40 29.85
N SER A 260 0.68 -0.64 28.80
CA SER A 260 0.12 -1.18 27.55
C SER A 260 1.19 -1.41 26.46
N ALA A 261 2.46 -1.14 26.76
CA ALA A 261 3.55 -1.25 25.78
C ALA A 261 3.72 -2.68 25.24
N ASP A 262 3.48 -3.70 26.08
CA ASP A 262 3.52 -5.12 25.74
C ASP A 262 2.46 -5.54 24.70
N ARG A 263 1.46 -4.68 24.44
CA ARG A 263 0.42 -4.92 23.45
C ARG A 263 0.89 -4.61 22.04
N PHE A 264 1.91 -3.78 21.88
CA PHE A 264 2.42 -3.31 20.60
C PHE A 264 3.64 -4.10 20.13
N LYS A 265 3.78 -4.23 18.81
CA LYS A 265 4.89 -4.96 18.20
C LYS A 265 6.13 -4.07 18.21
N THR A 266 7.25 -4.56 18.75
CA THR A 266 8.53 -3.85 18.72
C THR A 266 9.40 -4.33 17.56
N PRO A 267 10.27 -3.46 17.00
CA PRO A 267 11.32 -3.90 16.09
C PRO A 267 12.21 -4.94 16.80
N HIS A 268 12.58 -6.01 16.10
CA HIS A 268 13.53 -7.03 16.56
C HIS A 268 13.11 -7.91 17.76
N MET A 269 11.82 -8.23 17.91
CA MET A 269 11.38 -9.26 18.86
C MET A 269 12.00 -10.64 18.57
N SER A 270 12.60 -11.24 19.60
CA SER A 270 12.99 -12.66 19.65
C SER A 270 11.77 -13.57 19.49
N ALA A 271 12.02 -14.86 19.23
CA ALA A 271 10.94 -15.84 19.11
C ALA A 271 10.10 -15.95 20.40
N LYS A 272 10.75 -15.85 21.57
CA LYS A 272 10.09 -15.89 22.89
C LYS A 272 9.20 -14.67 23.10
N GLU A 273 9.73 -13.47 22.86
CA GLU A 273 8.96 -12.22 22.98
C GLU A 273 7.79 -12.19 22.02
N ARG A 274 7.99 -12.67 20.77
CA ARG A 274 6.90 -12.76 19.79
C ARG A 274 5.78 -13.69 20.25
N LYS A 275 6.13 -14.83 20.87
CA LYS A 275 5.15 -15.76 21.44
C LYS A 275 4.37 -15.14 22.60
N GLN A 276 5.04 -14.38 23.47
CA GLN A 276 4.38 -13.64 24.55
C GLN A 276 3.47 -12.55 23.99
N TRP A 277 3.97 -11.77 23.04
CA TRP A 277 3.20 -10.73 22.36
C TRP A 277 1.96 -11.30 21.66
N TYR A 278 2.05 -12.44 20.96
CA TYR A 278 0.89 -13.05 20.31
C TYR A 278 -0.29 -13.31 21.26
N SER A 279 0.00 -13.56 22.54
CA SER A 279 -0.98 -13.87 23.58
C SER A 279 -1.25 -12.72 24.56
N SER A 280 -0.57 -11.56 24.45
CA SER A 280 -0.78 -10.44 25.37
C SER A 280 -2.12 -9.73 25.12
N GLU A 281 -2.53 -8.87 26.05
CA GLU A 281 -3.81 -8.13 25.99
C GLU A 281 -4.04 -7.41 24.66
N PRO A 282 -5.25 -7.43 24.07
CA PRO A 282 -5.49 -6.84 22.76
C PRO A 282 -5.17 -5.34 22.73
N ARG A 283 -4.67 -4.86 21.59
CA ARG A 283 -4.43 -3.43 21.40
C ARG A 283 -5.75 -2.64 21.46
N PRO A 284 -5.70 -1.36 21.90
CA PRO A 284 -6.85 -0.48 21.86
C PRO A 284 -7.50 -0.46 20.47
N VAL A 285 -8.83 -0.48 20.46
CA VAL A 285 -9.64 -0.62 19.25
C VAL A 285 -10.56 0.58 19.08
N ILE A 286 -10.69 1.03 17.84
CA ILE A 286 -11.77 1.89 17.36
C ILE A 286 -12.47 1.19 16.19
N THR A 287 -13.74 1.46 15.94
CA THR A 287 -14.41 0.92 14.74
C THR A 287 -14.24 1.85 13.54
N TYR A 288 -14.32 1.29 12.33
CA TYR A 288 -14.28 2.09 11.11
C TYR A 288 -15.35 3.19 11.05
N GLY A 289 -16.58 2.88 11.46
CA GLY A 289 -17.66 3.85 11.53
C GLY A 289 -17.39 4.97 12.54
N SER A 290 -16.83 4.64 13.72
CA SER A 290 -16.45 5.64 14.72
C SER A 290 -15.35 6.56 14.19
N LEU A 291 -14.35 6.00 13.51
CA LEU A 291 -13.27 6.78 12.91
C LEU A 291 -13.79 7.69 11.78
N LYS A 292 -14.71 7.22 10.93
CA LYS A 292 -15.39 8.05 9.93
C LYS A 292 -16.12 9.23 10.56
N ARG A 293 -16.85 9.00 11.65
CA ARG A 293 -17.55 10.06 12.39
C ARG A 293 -16.59 11.10 12.95
N ILE A 294 -15.53 10.67 13.65
CA ILE A 294 -14.50 11.59 14.19
C ILE A 294 -13.87 12.41 13.06
N ALA A 295 -13.49 11.76 11.95
CA ALA A 295 -12.90 12.45 10.81
C ALA A 295 -13.87 13.46 10.17
N HIS A 296 -15.16 13.14 10.10
CA HIS A 296 -16.19 14.07 9.64
C HIS A 296 -16.32 15.28 10.56
N GLU A 297 -16.46 15.06 11.87
CA GLU A 297 -16.54 16.14 12.86
C GLU A 297 -15.32 17.08 12.80
N TRP A 298 -14.12 16.52 12.64
CA TRP A 298 -12.90 17.31 12.49
C TRP A 298 -12.88 18.15 11.21
N ARG A 299 -13.37 17.60 10.08
CA ARG A 299 -13.48 18.35 8.83
C ARG A 299 -14.45 19.51 8.97
N GLU A 300 -15.62 19.29 9.58
CA GLU A 300 -16.64 20.33 9.76
C GLU A 300 -16.14 21.45 10.69
N ARG A 301 -15.49 21.11 11.81
CA ARG A 301 -14.85 22.11 12.69
C ARG A 301 -13.77 22.91 11.98
N THR A 302 -12.93 22.25 11.18
CA THR A 302 -11.88 22.93 10.40
C THR A 302 -12.47 23.91 9.38
N LYS A 303 -13.57 23.52 8.70
CA LYS A 303 -14.28 24.43 7.78
C LYS A 303 -14.86 25.63 8.50
N GLN A 304 -15.50 25.42 9.66
CA GLN A 304 -16.07 26.50 10.46
C GLN A 304 -15.00 27.49 10.92
N ASN A 305 -13.85 27.00 11.40
CA ASN A 305 -12.74 27.87 11.82
C ASN A 305 -12.18 28.70 10.66
N ARG A 306 -12.03 28.12 9.45
CA ARG A 306 -11.62 28.88 8.26
C ARG A 306 -12.60 29.98 7.88
N LEU A 307 -13.90 29.72 7.99
CA LEU A 307 -14.95 30.72 7.73
C LEU A 307 -14.93 31.85 8.77
N VAL A 308 -14.65 31.53 10.04
CA VAL A 308 -14.46 32.56 11.08
C VAL A 308 -13.21 33.38 10.80
N GLU A 309 -12.08 32.77 10.44
CA GLU A 309 -10.84 33.47 10.09
C GLU A 309 -11.02 34.39 8.87
N SER A 310 -11.72 33.95 7.81
CA SER A 310 -12.01 34.78 6.63
C SER A 310 -12.91 35.97 6.97
N ASN A 311 -13.96 35.76 7.78
CA ASN A 311 -14.86 36.83 8.21
C ASN A 311 -14.15 37.81 9.16
N THR A 312 -13.21 37.34 9.99
CA THR A 312 -12.44 38.20 10.89
C THR A 312 -11.41 39.04 10.13
N HIS A 313 -10.88 38.55 9.00
CA HIS A 313 -10.02 39.32 8.10
C HIS A 313 -10.81 40.37 7.31
N GLU A 314 -11.98 40.04 6.74
CA GLU A 314 -12.84 41.03 6.07
C GLU A 314 -13.30 42.16 7.02
N ILE A 315 -13.56 41.85 8.29
CA ILE A 315 -13.92 42.87 9.30
C ILE A 315 -12.73 43.78 9.64
N LYS A 316 -11.49 43.26 9.62
CA LYS A 316 -10.28 44.06 9.85
C LYS A 316 -9.96 44.95 8.65
N ASP A 317 -10.11 44.45 7.43
CA ASP A 317 -9.89 45.23 6.22
C ASP A 317 -10.96 46.32 6.03
N ASN A 318 -12.22 46.04 6.36
CA ASN A 318 -13.28 47.06 6.36
C ASN A 318 -13.10 48.13 7.44
N LYS A 319 -12.57 47.77 8.62
CA LYS A 319 -12.25 48.77 9.66
C LYS A 319 -11.06 49.67 9.28
N ALA A 320 -10.07 49.15 8.55
CA ALA A 320 -8.95 49.94 8.05
C ALA A 320 -9.38 51.00 7.02
N VAL A 321 -10.43 50.73 6.23
CA VAL A 321 -10.98 51.70 5.25
C VAL A 321 -11.82 52.79 5.93
N THR A 322 -12.56 52.49 7.00
CA THR A 322 -13.37 53.50 7.73
C THR A 322 -12.61 54.42 8.68
N THR A 323 -11.28 54.27 8.81
CA THR A 323 -10.47 55.17 9.66
C THR A 323 -9.62 56.17 8.85
N ALA A 324 -9.89 56.30 7.55
CA ALA A 324 -9.21 57.21 6.63
C ALA A 324 -10.17 58.19 5.92
N LEU A 325 -11.23 58.62 6.59
CA LEU A 325 -12.08 59.75 6.19
C LEU A 325 -12.22 60.75 7.34
#